data_AF-A0A7V3GTZ1-F1
#
_entry.id   AF-A0A7V3GTZ1-F1
#
_cell.length_a   1.000
_cell.length_b   1.000
_cell.length_c   1.000
_cell.angle_alpha   90.00
_cell.angle_beta   90.00
_cell.angle_gamma   90.00
#
_symmetry.space_group_name_H-M   'P 1'
#
loop_
_entity.id
_entity.type
_entity.pdbx_description
1 polymer ?
#
loop_
_entity_poly.entity_id
_entity_poly.type
_entity_poly.pdbx_seq_one_letter_code
_entity_poly.pdbx_strand_id
1 'polypeptide(L)'
;MSRPMLALASALIALATFLVFGSAQGSARPTAQQTAIFQQGLDGYAGVEDAWVSSNDWDNPPQYSENYGQNELLSLERDGGDNPLLRFDLSSIPANSEIISATLALYNTTDACYTGNCNAPPVRRIKLYQVLRDWDEGNQVDSPIDAAGKHGVTGDYAFDYYPGEGTDVPWNARGMEAGSDYASTETSYADVTDPGWYE
;
A
#
# COMPACT_ATOMS: atom_id res chain seq x y z
N MET A 1 8.60 -21.85 -8.57
CA MET A 1 9.90 -21.54 -7.93
C MET A 1 9.59 -20.94 -6.57
N SER A 2 10.01 -21.61 -5.50
CA SER A 2 9.78 -21.21 -4.11
C SER A 2 10.73 -20.05 -3.76
N ARG A 3 10.20 -18.93 -3.28
CA ARG A 3 10.99 -17.77 -2.79
C ARG A 3 11.90 -18.24 -1.64
N PRO A 4 13.20 -17.87 -1.61
CA PRO A 4 14.02 -18.09 -0.43
C PRO A 4 13.59 -17.12 0.67
N MET A 5 13.24 -17.71 1.81
CA MET A 5 12.90 -17.06 3.08
C MET A 5 14.19 -16.44 3.66
N LEU A 6 14.47 -15.17 3.34
CA LEU A 6 15.21 -14.18 4.15
C LEU A 6 15.35 -12.90 3.30
N ALA A 7 14.34 -12.06 3.36
CA ALA A 7 14.43 -10.65 2.97
C ALA A 7 13.83 -9.90 4.15
N LEU A 8 14.52 -8.88 4.66
CA LEU A 8 13.87 -7.86 5.49
C LEU A 8 12.97 -7.06 4.53
N ALA A 9 11.90 -7.72 4.09
CA ALA A 9 10.84 -7.12 3.32
C ALA A 9 10.18 -6.06 4.19
N SER A 10 9.78 -4.95 3.57
CA SER A 10 8.90 -3.95 4.15
C SER A 10 7.79 -4.65 4.91
N ALA A 11 7.92 -4.72 6.23
CA ALA A 11 6.95 -5.41 7.04
C ALA A 11 5.78 -4.43 7.15
N LEU A 12 4.71 -4.78 6.45
CA LEU A 12 3.44 -4.07 6.46
C LEU A 12 2.53 -4.83 7.42
N ILE A 13 2.05 -4.17 8.47
CA ILE A 13 1.12 -4.79 9.43
C ILE A 13 -0.16 -3.97 9.42
N ALA A 14 -1.27 -4.58 9.02
CA ALA A 14 -2.58 -4.08 9.41
C ALA A 14 -3.15 -4.96 10.53
N LEU A 15 -3.66 -4.32 11.58
CA LEU A 15 -4.43 -4.97 12.63
C LEU A 15 -5.87 -4.50 12.55
N ALA A 16 -6.82 -5.42 12.51
CA ALA A 16 -8.23 -5.08 12.70
C ALA A 16 -8.76 -5.83 13.93
N THR A 17 -9.31 -5.10 14.89
CA THR A 17 -10.05 -5.68 16.00
C THR A 17 -11.53 -5.53 15.73
N PHE A 18 -12.28 -6.63 15.82
CA PHE A 18 -13.69 -6.67 15.48
C PHE A 18 -14.51 -7.55 16.43
N LEU A 19 -15.81 -7.29 16.45
CA LEU A 19 -16.80 -8.11 17.14
C LEU A 19 -17.41 -9.09 16.15
N VAL A 20 -17.39 -10.37 16.49
CA VAL A 20 -18.14 -11.39 15.74
C VAL A 20 -19.52 -11.53 16.34
N PHE A 21 -20.54 -11.13 15.59
CA PHE A 21 -21.90 -11.58 15.84
C PHE A 21 -22.08 -12.91 15.17
N GLY A 22 -22.87 -13.79 15.79
CA GLY A 22 -23.28 -14.98 15.07
C GLY A 22 -24.78 -15.15 15.08
N SER A 23 -25.28 -15.73 14.01
CA SER A 23 -26.69 -16.02 13.81
C SER A 23 -27.16 -17.06 14.83
N ALA A 24 -28.00 -16.63 15.77
CA ALA A 24 -28.91 -17.52 16.49
C ALA A 24 -30.15 -16.72 16.86
N GLN A 25 -31.31 -17.18 16.38
CA GLN A 25 -32.61 -16.69 16.84
C GLN A 25 -32.72 -16.93 18.36
N GLY A 26 -32.90 -15.86 19.13
CA GLY A 26 -33.60 -15.92 20.44
C GLY A 26 -32.79 -15.99 21.73
N SER A 27 -31.45 -15.91 21.75
CA SER A 27 -30.69 -15.76 23.00
C SER A 27 -29.43 -14.94 22.77
N ALA A 28 -29.12 -14.00 23.66
CA ALA A 28 -27.98 -13.10 23.55
C ALA A 28 -26.68 -13.92 23.35
N ARG A 29 -26.17 -13.94 22.12
CA ARG A 29 -24.94 -14.66 21.77
C ARG A 29 -23.76 -13.87 22.33
N PRO A 30 -22.74 -14.53 22.93
CA PRO A 30 -21.56 -13.82 23.38
C PRO A 30 -20.89 -13.15 22.18
N THR A 31 -20.74 -11.83 22.27
CA THR A 31 -19.93 -11.02 21.37
C THR A 31 -18.46 -11.32 21.68
N ALA A 32 -17.78 -12.07 20.82
CA ALA A 32 -16.35 -12.32 20.99
C ALA A 32 -15.58 -11.21 20.27
N GLN A 33 -14.76 -10.47 21.02
CA GLN A 33 -13.76 -9.58 20.44
C GLN A 33 -12.61 -10.43 19.89
N GLN A 34 -12.27 -10.19 18.62
CA GLN A 34 -11.17 -10.85 17.94
C GLN A 34 -10.25 -9.79 17.32
N THR A 35 -8.96 -10.09 17.28
CA THR A 35 -7.96 -9.29 16.56
C THR A 35 -7.42 -10.14 15.42
N ALA A 36 -7.57 -9.67 14.19
CA ALA A 36 -6.90 -10.22 13.02
C ALA A 36 -5.63 -9.42 12.72
N ILE A 37 -4.58 -10.14 12.33
CA ILE A 37 -3.30 -9.58 11.89
C ILE A 37 -3.16 -9.89 10.40
N PHE A 38 -2.99 -8.84 9.61
CA PHE A 38 -2.78 -8.89 8.18
C PHE A 38 -1.36 -8.44 7.90
N GLN A 39 -0.42 -9.39 7.95
CA GLN A 39 0.99 -9.15 7.66
C GLN A 39 1.46 -10.15 6.61
N GLN A 40 2.01 -9.66 5.50
CA GLN A 40 2.45 -10.52 4.41
C GLN A 40 3.43 -11.60 4.91
N GLY A 41 3.13 -12.86 4.62
CA GLY A 41 3.93 -14.02 5.02
C GLY A 41 3.74 -14.48 6.48
N LEU A 42 2.99 -13.76 7.32
CA LEU A 42 2.68 -14.18 8.68
C LEU A 42 1.48 -15.14 8.69
N ASP A 43 1.61 -16.29 9.36
CA ASP A 43 0.55 -17.29 9.51
C ASP A 43 -0.17 -17.69 8.20
N GLY A 44 0.55 -17.62 7.08
CA GLY A 44 0.04 -17.95 5.74
C GLY A 44 -0.77 -16.84 5.07
N TYR A 45 -0.87 -15.65 5.66
CA TYR A 45 -1.46 -14.49 5.00
C TYR A 45 -0.60 -14.03 3.81
N ALA A 46 -1.23 -13.90 2.65
CA ALA A 46 -0.59 -13.50 1.40
C ALA A 46 -1.41 -12.44 0.64
N GLY A 47 -2.28 -11.74 1.36
CA GLY A 47 -3.27 -10.82 0.80
C GLY A 47 -2.84 -9.35 0.75
N VAL A 48 -1.54 -9.06 0.93
CA VAL A 48 -1.03 -7.72 0.63
C VAL A 48 -0.79 -7.60 -0.86
N GLU A 49 -1.27 -6.52 -1.43
CA GLU A 49 -0.80 -5.97 -2.70
C GLU A 49 -0.24 -4.58 -2.41
N ASP A 50 0.95 -4.29 -2.92
CA ASP A 50 1.63 -3.03 -2.73
C ASP A 50 2.41 -2.57 -3.97
N ALA A 51 2.38 -1.28 -4.24
CA ALA A 51 3.16 -0.66 -5.30
C ALA A 51 3.48 0.77 -4.90
N TRP A 52 4.32 1.46 -5.65
CA TRP A 52 4.41 2.91 -5.58
C TRP A 52 4.36 3.49 -6.98
N VAL A 53 3.87 4.71 -7.07
CA VAL A 53 3.77 5.45 -8.34
C VAL A 53 4.62 6.70 -8.24
N SER A 54 5.29 7.05 -9.34
CA SER A 54 6.17 8.21 -9.42
C SER A 54 5.64 9.28 -10.34
N SER A 55 5.91 10.54 -10.07
CA SER A 55 5.73 11.64 -11.02
C SER A 55 7.05 12.11 -11.63
N ASN A 56 8.16 11.46 -11.27
CA ASN A 56 9.51 11.88 -11.61
C ASN A 56 9.87 11.57 -13.07
N ASP A 57 10.52 12.53 -13.74
CA ASP A 57 10.85 12.48 -15.17
C ASP A 57 12.35 12.50 -15.47
N TRP A 58 13.19 12.41 -14.44
CA TRP A 58 14.62 12.65 -14.55
C TRP A 58 15.44 11.42 -15.02
N ASP A 59 14.84 10.24 -15.05
CA ASP A 59 15.46 8.99 -15.51
C ASP A 59 15.03 8.62 -16.94
N ASN A 60 15.69 7.62 -17.54
CA ASN A 60 15.36 7.08 -18.86
C ASN A 60 15.31 5.54 -18.85
N PRO A 61 14.11 4.92 -18.91
CA PRO A 61 12.79 5.55 -19.06
C PRO A 61 12.38 6.40 -17.83
N PRO A 62 11.49 7.39 -17.98
CA PRO A 62 10.97 8.17 -16.87
C PRO A 62 10.28 7.30 -15.83
N GLN A 63 10.45 7.57 -14.54
CA GLN A 63 9.89 6.73 -13.47
C GLN A 63 8.37 6.68 -13.47
N TYR A 64 7.70 7.73 -13.93
CA TYR A 64 6.24 7.73 -14.07
C TYR A 64 5.71 6.71 -15.09
N SER A 65 6.56 6.15 -15.97
CA SER A 65 6.17 5.09 -16.92
C SER A 65 6.46 3.68 -16.43
N GLU A 66 7.08 3.54 -15.25
CA GLU A 66 7.53 2.26 -14.73
C GLU A 66 6.52 1.67 -13.73
N ASN A 67 6.47 0.34 -13.70
CA ASN A 67 5.75 -0.41 -12.67
C ASN A 67 6.70 -0.87 -11.56
N TYR A 68 6.22 -0.77 -10.32
CA TYR A 68 6.99 -1.03 -9.11
C TYR A 68 6.37 -2.04 -8.15
N GLY A 69 5.33 -2.77 -8.56
CA GLY A 69 4.56 -3.61 -7.63
C GLY A 69 5.29 -4.83 -7.09
N GLN A 70 6.36 -5.29 -7.74
CA GLN A 70 7.16 -6.41 -7.23
C GLN A 70 8.43 -5.94 -6.48
N ASN A 71 8.55 -4.65 -6.20
CA ASN A 71 9.68 -4.10 -5.46
C ASN A 71 9.65 -4.56 -3.99
N GLU A 72 10.83 -4.77 -3.39
CA GLU A 72 10.93 -5.14 -1.97
C GLU A 72 10.65 -3.95 -1.03
N LEU A 73 10.89 -2.73 -1.52
CA LEU A 73 10.75 -1.47 -0.81
C LEU A 73 9.77 -0.55 -1.54
N LEU A 74 8.93 0.11 -0.77
CA LEU A 74 8.05 1.18 -1.23
C LEU A 74 8.79 2.52 -1.15
N SER A 75 8.83 3.26 -2.27
CA SER A 75 9.36 4.61 -2.27
C SER A 75 8.28 5.60 -1.85
N LEU A 76 8.64 6.51 -0.95
CA LEU A 76 7.83 7.67 -0.58
C LEU A 76 8.73 8.89 -0.64
N GLU A 77 8.37 9.84 -1.50
CA GLU A 77 9.14 11.07 -1.65
C GLU A 77 8.40 12.26 -1.02
N ARG A 78 9.18 13.25 -0.62
CA ARG A 78 8.67 14.54 -0.21
C ARG A 78 7.87 15.19 -1.35
N ASP A 79 6.85 15.96 -1.00
CA ASP A 79 6.05 16.76 -1.92
C ASP A 79 5.32 15.94 -3.01
N GLY A 80 5.20 14.62 -2.81
CA GLY A 80 4.41 13.72 -3.66
C GLY A 80 5.12 13.22 -4.91
N GLY A 81 6.46 13.26 -4.95
CA GLY A 81 7.26 12.69 -6.06
C GLY A 81 6.94 11.21 -6.28
N ASP A 82 7.13 10.40 -5.24
CA ASP A 82 6.76 8.98 -5.17
C ASP A 82 5.71 8.76 -4.09
N ASN A 83 4.68 7.95 -4.37
CA ASN A 83 3.57 7.68 -3.46
C ASN A 83 3.27 6.17 -3.39
N PRO A 84 3.36 5.53 -2.21
CA PRO A 84 2.95 4.15 -2.02
C PRO A 84 1.42 3.96 -2.11
N LEU A 85 1.02 2.85 -2.73
CA LEU A 85 -0.32 2.29 -2.75
C LEU A 85 -0.30 0.96 -1.99
N LEU A 86 -1.30 0.75 -1.14
CA LEU A 86 -1.38 -0.41 -0.24
C LEU A 86 -2.81 -0.96 -0.26
N ARG A 87 -2.95 -2.28 -0.44
CA ARG A 87 -4.21 -3.00 -0.34
C ARG A 87 -4.04 -4.25 0.50
N PHE A 88 -5.06 -4.56 1.28
CA PHE A 88 -5.14 -5.76 2.11
C PHE A 88 -6.42 -6.53 1.76
N ASP A 89 -6.29 -7.83 1.55
CA ASP A 89 -7.43 -8.75 1.54
C ASP A 89 -7.96 -8.97 2.97
N LEU A 90 -9.11 -8.35 3.25
CA LEU A 90 -9.77 -8.45 4.55
C LEU A 90 -10.84 -9.56 4.58
N SER A 91 -10.89 -10.46 3.58
CA SER A 91 -11.94 -11.49 3.44
C SER A 91 -11.97 -12.51 4.59
N SER A 92 -10.91 -12.61 5.39
CA SER A 92 -10.88 -13.43 6.60
C SER A 92 -11.71 -12.86 7.75
N ILE A 93 -12.06 -11.57 7.72
CA ILE A 93 -12.99 -10.97 8.69
C ILE A 93 -14.39 -11.50 8.40
N PRO A 94 -15.07 -12.12 9.38
CA PRO A 94 -16.42 -12.64 9.18
C PRO A 94 -17.41 -11.57 8.71
N ALA A 95 -18.29 -11.95 7.78
CA ALA A 95 -19.36 -11.07 7.34
C ALA A 95 -20.25 -10.65 8.52
N ASN A 96 -20.70 -9.39 8.50
CA ASN A 96 -21.45 -8.73 9.57
C ASN A 96 -20.67 -8.50 10.87
N SER A 97 -19.34 -8.57 10.86
CA SER A 97 -18.53 -8.09 11.98
C SER A 97 -18.56 -6.57 12.10
N GLU A 98 -18.55 -6.07 13.34
CA GLU A 98 -18.34 -4.65 13.64
C GLU A 98 -16.86 -4.42 13.90
N ILE A 99 -16.23 -3.54 13.13
CA ILE A 99 -14.84 -3.14 13.36
C ILE A 99 -14.80 -2.17 14.55
N ILE A 100 -14.05 -2.53 15.60
CA ILE A 100 -13.83 -1.70 16.77
C ILE A 100 -12.65 -0.75 16.54
N SER A 101 -11.56 -1.27 15.97
CA SER A 101 -10.36 -0.51 15.68
C SER A 101 -9.63 -1.11 14.49
N ALA A 102 -8.95 -0.25 13.73
CA ALA A 102 -8.01 -0.65 12.69
C ALA A 102 -6.73 0.18 12.84
N THR A 103 -5.58 -0.48 12.81
CA THR A 103 -4.26 0.16 12.89
C THR A 103 -3.43 -0.32 11.70
N LEU A 104 -2.85 0.62 10.97
CA LEU A 104 -1.84 0.33 9.95
C LEU A 104 -0.48 0.70 10.54
N ALA A 105 0.47 -0.23 10.52
CA ALA A 105 1.84 0.01 10.90
C ALA A 105 2.79 -0.25 9.73
N LEU A 106 3.71 0.68 9.51
CA LEU A 106 4.75 0.61 8.48
C LEU A 106 6.14 0.67 9.11
N TYR A 107 7.07 -0.09 8.57
CA TYR A 107 8.47 0.00 8.94
C TYR A 107 9.21 1.00 8.03
N ASN A 108 9.63 2.14 8.58
CA ASN A 108 10.54 3.06 7.89
C ASN A 108 11.95 2.47 7.87
N THR A 109 12.60 2.46 6.71
CA THR A 109 13.97 1.96 6.53
C THR A 109 15.01 3.09 6.44
N THR A 110 14.59 4.35 6.42
CA THR A 110 15.47 5.50 6.17
C THR A 110 15.74 6.33 7.41
N ASP A 111 17.00 6.71 7.62
CA ASP A 111 17.38 7.65 8.67
C ASP A 111 16.83 9.05 8.39
N ALA A 112 16.41 9.77 9.43
CA ALA A 112 16.01 11.17 9.30
C ALA A 112 17.17 12.05 8.77
N CYS A 113 18.39 11.55 8.88
CA CYS A 113 19.62 12.22 8.50
C CYS A 113 20.36 11.59 7.32
N TYR A 114 19.63 10.98 6.38
CA TYR A 114 20.19 10.30 5.21
C TYR A 114 21.27 11.13 4.45
N THR A 115 21.17 12.46 4.40
CA THR A 115 22.15 13.35 3.73
C THR A 115 23.32 13.80 4.62
N GLY A 116 23.47 13.25 5.83
CA GLY A 116 24.65 13.38 6.69
C GLY A 116 24.78 14.68 7.48
N ASN A 117 23.81 15.60 7.42
CA ASN A 117 23.90 16.87 8.15
C ASN A 117 22.54 17.30 8.74
N CYS A 118 22.23 16.86 9.95
CA CYS A 118 21.14 17.43 10.76
C CYS A 118 21.60 17.68 12.19
N ASN A 119 21.67 18.96 12.56
CA ASN A 119 21.81 19.36 13.97
C ASN A 119 20.53 19.06 14.78
N ALA A 120 19.40 18.81 14.11
CA ALA A 120 18.17 18.24 14.63
C ALA A 120 17.54 17.38 13.52
N PRO A 121 17.19 16.09 13.76
CA PRO A 121 16.59 15.25 12.74
C PRO A 121 15.24 15.84 12.30
N PRO A 122 15.01 16.09 11.00
CA PRO A 122 13.73 16.58 10.54
C PRO A 122 12.65 15.53 10.78
N VAL A 123 11.56 15.94 11.44
CA VAL A 123 10.34 15.14 11.51
C VAL A 123 9.67 15.18 10.14
N ARG A 124 9.39 14.02 9.57
CA ARG A 124 8.73 13.85 8.28
C ARG A 124 7.30 13.42 8.53
N ARG A 125 6.34 14.29 8.22
CA ARG A 125 4.92 13.93 8.34
C ARG A 125 4.47 13.15 7.11
N ILE A 126 4.15 11.88 7.31
CA ILE A 126 3.54 11.00 6.30
C ILE A 126 2.04 11.02 6.51
N LYS A 127 1.27 11.14 5.43
CA LYS A 127 -0.19 11.20 5.47
C LYS A 127 -0.77 9.97 4.79
N LEU A 128 -1.84 9.45 5.37
CA LEU A 128 -2.60 8.34 4.83
C LEU A 128 -3.88 8.84 4.18
N TYR A 129 -4.17 8.37 2.98
CA TYR A 129 -5.39 8.70 2.25
C TYR A 129 -6.12 7.42 1.84
N GLN A 130 -7.45 7.45 1.84
CA GLN A 130 -8.24 6.36 1.29
C GLN A 130 -8.15 6.39 -0.24
N VAL A 131 -7.75 5.28 -0.84
CA VAL A 131 -7.85 5.07 -2.29
C VAL A 131 -9.30 4.78 -2.68
N LEU A 132 -9.80 5.44 -3.73
CA LEU A 132 -11.20 5.39 -4.19
C LEU A 132 -11.38 4.60 -5.49
N ARG A 133 -10.30 4.37 -6.23
CA ARG A 133 -10.29 3.60 -7.47
C ARG A 133 -9.54 2.29 -7.26
N ASP A 134 -9.93 1.28 -8.03
CA ASP A 134 -9.17 0.03 -8.06
C ASP A 134 -7.81 0.25 -8.73
N TRP A 135 -6.87 -0.64 -8.44
CA TRP A 135 -5.55 -0.64 -9.04
C TRP A 135 -4.98 -2.06 -9.09
N ASP A 136 -3.96 -2.23 -9.93
CA ASP A 136 -3.26 -3.49 -10.14
C ASP A 136 -1.80 -3.35 -9.71
N GLU A 137 -1.34 -4.12 -8.72
CA GLU A 137 0.07 -4.15 -8.31
C GLU A 137 1.02 -4.29 -9.50
N GLY A 138 0.63 -5.11 -10.46
CA GLY A 138 1.46 -5.47 -11.58
C GLY A 138 2.45 -6.56 -11.23
N ASN A 139 3.25 -6.89 -12.23
CA ASN A 139 4.10 -8.08 -12.20
C ASN A 139 5.57 -7.77 -12.51
N GLN A 140 6.00 -6.52 -12.36
CA GLN A 140 7.34 -6.07 -12.70
C GLN A 140 8.07 -5.36 -11.54
N VAL A 141 9.39 -5.26 -11.69
CA VAL A 141 10.30 -4.49 -10.83
C VAL A 141 10.95 -3.42 -11.70
N ASP A 142 10.67 -2.15 -11.43
CA ASP A 142 11.31 -1.00 -12.10
C ASP A 142 11.40 -1.20 -13.63
N SER A 143 10.24 -1.46 -14.26
CA SER A 143 10.20 -1.77 -15.70
C SER A 143 8.98 -1.17 -16.40
N PRO A 144 9.10 -0.83 -17.70
CA PRO A 144 7.97 -0.35 -18.48
C PRO A 144 6.97 -1.47 -18.72
N ILE A 145 5.71 -1.08 -18.84
CA ILE A 145 4.59 -1.95 -19.23
C ILE A 145 4.41 -1.92 -20.75
N ASP A 146 5.42 -2.40 -21.49
CA ASP A 146 5.51 -2.27 -22.95
C ASP A 146 5.35 -3.58 -23.74
N ALA A 147 4.95 -4.67 -23.06
CA ALA A 147 4.84 -5.99 -23.68
C ALA A 147 3.61 -6.76 -23.21
N ALA A 148 3.11 -7.65 -24.06
CA ALA A 148 1.96 -8.50 -23.78
C ALA A 148 2.18 -9.32 -22.49
N GLY A 149 1.20 -9.26 -21.58
CA GLY A 149 1.25 -9.93 -20.29
C GLY A 149 1.95 -9.14 -19.18
N LYS A 150 2.53 -7.98 -19.49
CA LYS A 150 2.91 -7.00 -18.46
C LYS A 150 1.68 -6.16 -18.11
N HIS A 151 1.50 -5.87 -16.82
CA HIS A 151 0.43 -5.03 -16.28
C HIS A 151 0.89 -4.40 -14.97
N GLY A 152 0.12 -3.43 -14.47
CA GLY A 152 0.31 -2.81 -13.17
C GLY A 152 0.17 -1.29 -13.17
N VAL A 153 0.13 -0.69 -11.98
CA VAL A 153 0.13 0.76 -11.83
C VAL A 153 1.44 1.38 -12.29
N THR A 154 1.33 2.59 -12.83
CA THR A 154 2.45 3.50 -13.06
C THR A 154 2.08 4.91 -12.58
N GLY A 155 3.03 5.84 -12.63
CA GLY A 155 2.78 7.26 -12.38
C GLY A 155 1.67 7.89 -13.22
N ASP A 156 1.70 7.60 -14.52
CA ASP A 156 0.68 8.13 -15.43
C ASP A 156 -0.66 7.39 -15.27
N TYR A 157 -0.66 6.09 -14.91
CA TYR A 157 -1.87 5.24 -14.89
C TYR A 157 -2.04 4.55 -13.54
N ALA A 158 -2.05 5.34 -12.47
CA ALA A 158 -2.11 4.80 -11.11
C ALA A 158 -3.37 3.97 -10.84
N PHE A 159 -4.48 4.22 -11.55
CA PHE A 159 -5.79 3.61 -11.26
C PHE A 159 -6.57 3.13 -12.50
N ASP A 160 -5.92 3.13 -13.66
CA ASP A 160 -6.56 2.74 -14.92
C ASP A 160 -6.41 1.23 -15.20
N TYR A 161 -5.60 0.52 -14.43
CA TYR A 161 -5.43 -0.93 -14.51
C TYR A 161 -6.13 -1.64 -13.35
N TYR A 162 -6.89 -2.68 -13.65
CA TYR A 162 -7.50 -3.56 -12.65
C TYR A 162 -7.36 -5.04 -13.05
N PRO A 163 -7.38 -5.96 -12.07
CA PRO A 163 -7.08 -7.37 -12.31
C PRO A 163 -7.88 -7.97 -13.48
N GLY A 164 -7.16 -8.39 -14.53
CA GLY A 164 -7.73 -9.06 -15.71
C GLY A 164 -7.78 -8.22 -17.01
N GLU A 165 -7.40 -6.94 -16.99
CA GLU A 165 -7.23 -6.16 -18.22
C GLU A 165 -5.88 -6.45 -18.88
N GLY A 166 -5.91 -7.31 -19.92
CA GLY A 166 -4.74 -7.73 -20.69
C GLY A 166 -4.65 -7.17 -22.11
N THR A 167 -5.05 -5.92 -22.34
CA THR A 167 -4.90 -5.27 -23.66
C THR A 167 -4.40 -3.84 -23.53
N ASP A 168 -3.43 -3.49 -24.39
CA ASP A 168 -2.80 -2.17 -24.48
C ASP A 168 -3.84 -1.03 -24.54
N VAL A 169 -3.80 -0.13 -23.55
CA VAL A 169 -4.62 1.08 -23.51
C VAL A 169 -3.77 2.31 -23.86
N PRO A 170 -4.17 3.13 -24.86
CA PRO A 170 -3.48 4.37 -25.20
C PRO A 170 -3.57 5.47 -24.13
N TRP A 171 -2.52 6.28 -24.05
CA TRP A 171 -2.02 6.97 -22.86
C TRP A 171 -2.41 8.47 -22.82
N ASN A 172 -3.24 8.95 -21.86
CA ASN A 172 -3.28 10.38 -21.48
C ASN A 172 -3.87 10.74 -20.08
N ALA A 173 -3.01 10.94 -19.08
CA ALA A 173 -2.95 12.09 -18.14
C ALA A 173 -2.06 11.71 -16.93
N ARG A 174 -1.58 12.69 -16.15
CA ARG A 174 -0.82 12.40 -14.92
C ARG A 174 -1.79 11.99 -13.80
N GLY A 175 -1.53 10.84 -13.18
CA GLY A 175 -2.41 10.17 -12.23
C GLY A 175 -2.39 10.74 -10.81
N MET A 176 -3.33 10.24 -10.00
CA MET A 176 -3.63 10.63 -8.62
C MET A 176 -4.32 12.00 -8.49
N GLU A 177 -5.58 12.07 -8.91
CA GLU A 177 -6.45 13.23 -8.65
C GLU A 177 -7.18 13.11 -7.30
N ALA A 178 -6.90 14.06 -6.38
CA ALA A 178 -7.61 14.16 -5.11
C ALA A 178 -9.13 14.35 -5.31
N GLY A 179 -9.94 13.53 -4.64
CA GLY A 179 -11.39 13.51 -4.75
C GLY A 179 -11.95 12.64 -5.87
N SER A 180 -11.11 12.19 -6.82
CA SER A 180 -11.48 11.19 -7.83
C SER A 180 -10.83 9.84 -7.53
N ASP A 181 -9.53 9.86 -7.32
CA ASP A 181 -8.69 8.66 -7.29
C ASP A 181 -8.37 8.23 -5.87
N TYR A 182 -8.17 9.22 -5.00
CA TYR A 182 -8.05 9.07 -3.56
C TYR A 182 -8.83 10.18 -2.86
N ALA A 183 -9.14 10.00 -1.57
CA ALA A 183 -9.89 10.99 -0.80
C ALA A 183 -9.15 12.33 -0.72
N SER A 184 -9.87 13.44 -0.86
CA SER A 184 -9.29 14.79 -0.73
C SER A 184 -8.87 15.14 0.70
N THR A 185 -9.27 14.34 1.68
CA THR A 185 -8.93 14.50 3.10
C THR A 185 -8.10 13.31 3.57
N GLU A 186 -7.05 13.60 4.33
CA GLU A 186 -6.25 12.57 4.99
C GLU A 186 -7.10 11.79 6.01
N THR A 187 -6.91 10.47 6.03
CA THR A 187 -7.49 9.55 7.01
C THR A 187 -6.74 9.64 8.34
N SER A 188 -5.41 9.72 8.27
CA SER A 188 -4.50 9.82 9.42
C SER A 188 -3.14 10.34 8.97
N TYR A 189 -2.22 10.54 9.92
CA TYR A 189 -0.82 10.85 9.64
C TYR A 189 0.08 10.29 10.74
N ALA A 190 1.35 10.08 10.40
CA ALA A 190 2.43 9.73 11.32
C ALA A 190 3.61 10.69 11.15
N ASP A 191 4.24 11.05 12.27
CA ASP A 191 5.45 11.85 12.29
C ASP A 191 6.66 10.90 12.39
N VAL A 192 7.41 10.77 11.31
CA VAL A 192 8.47 9.76 11.11
C VAL A 192 9.85 10.38 11.23
N THR A 193 10.73 9.71 11.98
CA THR A 193 12.15 10.09 12.13
C THR A 193 13.05 8.95 11.65
N ASP A 194 13.60 8.13 12.53
CA ASP A 194 14.60 7.13 12.18
C ASP A 194 13.95 5.78 11.82
N PRO A 195 14.73 4.76 11.41
CA PRO A 195 14.18 3.46 11.06
C PRO A 195 13.42 2.85 12.24
N GLY A 196 12.24 2.30 11.97
CA GLY A 196 11.34 1.84 13.01
C GLY A 196 9.89 1.69 12.54
N TRP A 197 9.07 1.15 13.44
CA TRP A 197 7.63 0.99 13.25
C TRP A 197 6.89 2.28 13.60
N TYR A 198 5.97 2.67 12.73
CA TYR A 198 5.08 3.83 12.90
C TYR A 198 3.64 3.42 12.59
N GLU A 199 2.69 3.93 13.38
CA GLU A 199 1.24 3.75 13.26
C GLU A 199 0.55 5.05 12.80
#